data_AF-A0A8J2VC46-F1
#
_entry.id   AF-A0A8J2VC46-F1
#
_cell.length_a   1.000
_cell.length_b   1.000
_cell.length_c   1.000
_cell.angle_alpha   90.00
_cell.angle_beta   90.00
_cell.angle_gamma   90.00
#
_symmetry.space_group_name_H-M   'P 1'
#
loop_
_entity.id
_entity.type
_entity.pdbx_description
1 polymer ?
#
loop_
_entity_poly.entity_id
_entity_poly.type
_entity_poly.pdbx_seq_one_letter_code
_entity_poly.pdbx_strand_id
1 'polypeptide(L)' 'MIRVEEPHFVHLADGDKRKFGRSKRKNVKHIQPTKHIAREVAEDLEQDGRVTNAKLRYALNQYLLKQESKKGE' A
#
# COMPACT_ATOMS: atom_id res chain seq x y z
N MET A 1 -27.81 -14.49 16.79
CA MET A 1 -26.44 -15.04 16.78
C MET A 1 -25.48 -13.87 16.69
N ILE A 2 -24.77 -13.55 17.78
CA ILE A 2 -23.81 -12.43 17.80
C ILE A 2 -22.43 -13.03 17.56
N ARG A 3 -21.84 -12.78 16.38
CA ARG A 3 -20.43 -13.09 16.11
C ARG A 3 -19.59 -11.85 16.41
N VAL A 4 -18.53 -12.03 17.17
CA VAL A 4 -17.46 -11.03 17.30
C VAL A 4 -16.45 -11.35 16.19
N GLU A 5 -16.32 -10.47 15.20
CA GLU A 5 -15.24 -10.58 14.20
C GLU A 5 -13.93 -10.07 14.78
N GLU A 6 -12.86 -10.83 14.59
CA GLU A 6 -11.51 -10.35 14.90
C GLU A 6 -11.14 -9.18 13.97
N PRO A 7 -10.49 -8.12 14.49
CA PRO A 7 -10.05 -7.03 13.64
C PRO A 7 -8.98 -7.50 12.64
N HIS A 8 -9.29 -7.45 11.35
CA HIS A 8 -8.29 -7.62 10.29
C HIS A 8 -7.30 -6.45 10.30
N PHE A 9 -6.00 -6.75 10.36
CA PHE A 9 -4.93 -5.75 10.33
C PHE A 9 -4.08 -5.90 9.08
N VAL A 10 -3.53 -4.78 8.60
CA VAL A 10 -2.53 -4.73 7.54
C VAL A 10 -1.36 -3.84 7.95
N HIS A 11 -0.27 -3.93 7.18
CA HIS A 11 0.92 -3.11 7.33
C HIS A 11 0.96 -2.05 6.22
N LEU A 12 1.03 -0.77 6.60
CA LEU A 12 1.13 0.36 5.68
C LEU A 12 2.55 0.92 5.63
N ALA A 13 3.11 1.03 4.43
CA ALA A 13 4.41 1.63 4.16
C ALA A 13 4.34 2.56 2.94
N ASP A 14 5.05 3.69 3.00
CA ASP A 14 5.19 4.66 1.92
C ASP A 14 6.64 4.79 1.43
N GLY A 15 7.59 4.13 2.10
CA GLY A 15 9.02 4.20 1.77
C GLY A 15 9.71 5.49 2.21
N ASP A 16 9.01 6.43 2.84
CA ASP A 16 9.55 7.68 3.38
C ASP A 16 9.32 7.77 4.89
N LYS A 17 8.16 8.30 5.32
CA LYS A 17 7.76 8.38 6.74
C LYS A 17 7.54 7.00 7.34
N ARG A 18 7.08 6.03 6.56
CA ARG A 18 6.88 4.63 6.93
C ARG A 18 7.62 3.72 5.96
N LYS A 19 8.85 3.39 6.33
CA LYS A 19 9.70 2.43 5.61
C LYS A 19 9.13 1.01 5.70
N PHE A 20 9.49 0.15 4.75
CA PHE A 20 9.06 -1.26 4.71
C PHE A 20 9.24 -1.98 6.07
N GLY A 21 10.46 -1.95 6.62
CA GLY A 21 10.77 -2.57 7.92
C GLY A 21 10.20 -1.85 9.16
N ARG A 22 9.58 -0.67 9.00
CA ARG A 22 8.90 0.08 10.08
C ARG A 22 7.49 0.48 9.64
N SER A 23 6.82 -0.44 8.96
CA SER A 23 5.45 -0.27 8.49
C SER A 23 4.48 -0.05 9.65
N LYS A 24 3.42 0.71 9.40
CA LYS A 24 2.37 0.98 10.39
C LYS A 24 1.33 -0.13 10.37
N ARG A 25 1.15 -0.84 11.49
CA ARG A 25 -0.02 -1.73 11.67
C ARG A 25 -1.30 -0.90 11.75
N LYS A 26 -2.28 -1.18 10.90
CA LYS A 26 -3.57 -0.46 10.82
C LYS A 26 -4.71 -1.45 10.63
N ASN A 27 -5.81 -1.22 11.34
CA ASN A 27 -7.02 -2.02 11.15
C ASN A 27 -7.66 -1.67 9.79
N VAL A 28 -8.06 -2.69 9.03
CA VAL A 28 -8.67 -2.58 7.70
C VAL A 28 -9.85 -1.62 7.69
N LYS A 29 -10.65 -1.54 8.78
CA LYS A 29 -11.78 -0.61 8.90
C LYS A 29 -11.43 0.88 8.83
N HIS A 30 -10.14 1.21 8.96
CA HIS A 30 -9.63 2.58 8.93
C HIS A 30 -8.81 2.86 7.67
N ILE A 31 -9.00 2.08 6.62
CA ILE A 31 -8.26 2.16 5.35
C ILE A 31 -9.29 2.18 4.23
N GLN A 32 -9.05 3.02 3.22
CA GLN A 32 -9.79 3.01 1.97
C GLN A 32 -8.85 2.51 0.87
N PRO A 33 -8.96 1.24 0.44
CA PRO A 33 -8.18 0.74 -0.67
C PRO A 33 -8.52 1.47 -1.97
N THR A 34 -7.51 1.63 -2.83
CA THR A 34 -7.72 2.10 -4.19
C THR A 34 -7.94 0.88 -5.09
N LYS A 35 -8.52 1.07 -6.29
CA LYS A 35 -8.63 0.01 -7.31
C LYS A 35 -7.35 -0.14 -8.14
N HIS A 36 -6.19 0.17 -7.56
CA HIS A 36 -4.90 0.14 -8.24
C HIS A 36 -3.93 -0.78 -7.51
N ILE A 37 -3.28 -1.65 -8.27
CA ILE A 37 -2.21 -2.52 -7.79
C ILE A 37 -0.96 -2.19 -8.61
N ALA A 38 0.12 -1.82 -7.92
CA ALA A 38 1.43 -1.69 -8.53
C ALA A 38 2.05 -3.08 -8.70
N ARG A 39 1.87 -3.69 -9.88
CA ARG A 39 2.26 -5.09 -10.15
C ARG A 39 3.73 -5.36 -9.81
N GLU A 40 4.64 -4.47 -10.21
CA GLU A 40 6.07 -4.62 -9.91
C GLU A 40 6.39 -4.67 -8.41
N VAL A 41 5.59 -4.00 -7.57
CA VAL A 41 5.76 -4.04 -6.10
C VAL A 41 5.14 -5.31 -5.53
N ALA A 42 4.00 -5.75 -6.08
CA ALA A 42 3.36 -6.99 -5.68
C ALA A 42 4.25 -8.20 -6.01
N GLU A 43 4.82 -8.24 -7.21
CA GLU A 43 5.74 -9.30 -7.67
C GLU A 43 6.99 -9.38 -6.79
N ASP A 44 7.65 -8.26 -6.50
CA ASP A 44 8.81 -8.24 -5.57
C ASP A 44 8.44 -8.76 -4.17
N LEU A 45 7.25 -8.40 -3.68
CA LEU A 45 6.78 -8.86 -2.37
C LEU A 45 6.48 -10.35 -2.38
N GLU A 46 5.93 -10.89 -3.46
CA GLU A 46 5.65 -12.32 -3.63
C GLU A 46 6.94 -13.13 -3.80
N GLN A 47 7.91 -12.62 -4.56
CA GLN A 47 9.16 -13.32 -4.88
C GLN A 47 10.19 -13.23 -3.75
N ASP A 48 10.47 -12.02 -3.25
CA ASP A 48 11.57 -11.76 -2.32
C ASP A 48 11.07 -11.56 -0.87
N GLY A 49 9.76 -11.46 -0.65
CA GLY A 49 9.18 -11.13 0.64
C GLY A 49 9.49 -9.69 1.10
N ARG A 50 10.08 -8.86 0.23
CA ARG A 50 10.53 -7.51 0.55
C ARG A 50 10.46 -6.59 -0.66
N VAL A 51 10.29 -5.30 -0.38
CA VAL A 51 10.42 -4.25 -1.39
C VAL A 51 11.31 -3.14 -0.86
N THR A 52 12.10 -2.53 -1.73
CA THR A 52 12.93 -1.39 -1.35
C THR A 52 12.08 -0.15 -1.11
N ASN A 53 12.50 0.70 -0.17
CA ASN A 53 11.83 1.97 0.09
C ASN A 53 11.84 2.89 -1.15
N ALA A 54 12.87 2.81 -2.00
CA ALA A 54 12.94 3.56 -3.24
C ALA A 54 11.82 3.13 -4.21
N LYS A 55 11.59 1.82 -4.36
CA LYS A 55 10.54 1.29 -5.23
C LYS A 55 9.13 1.62 -4.73
N LEU A 56 8.91 1.61 -3.41
CA LEU A 56 7.66 2.10 -2.82
C LEU A 56 7.37 3.57 -3.16
N ARG A 57 8.36 4.46 -2.96
CA ARG A 57 8.21 5.89 -3.29
C ARG A 57 7.96 6.10 -4.78
N TYR A 58 8.68 5.37 -5.63
CA TYR A 58 8.50 5.41 -7.08
C TYR A 58 7.08 5.00 -7.47
N ALA A 59 6.58 3.85 -7.00
CA ALA A 59 5.24 3.37 -7.31
C ALA A 59 4.14 4.34 -6.84
N LEU A 60 4.30 4.94 -5.66
CA LEU A 60 3.37 5.96 -5.16
C LEU A 60 3.36 7.22 -6.03
N ASN A 61 4.53 7.72 -6.42
CA ASN A 61 4.63 8.87 -7.31
C ASN A 61 3.98 8.59 -8.68
N GLN A 62 4.25 7.41 -9.25
CA GLN A 62 3.61 6.99 -10.51
C GLN A 62 2.09 6.90 -10.39
N TYR A 63 1.58 6.42 -9.25
CA TYR A 63 0.15 6.39 -8.99
C TYR A 63 -0.43 7.81 -8.91
N LEU A 64 0.20 8.72 -8.18
CA LEU A 64 -0.26 10.11 -8.02
C LEU A 64 -0.28 10.87 -9.36
N LEU A 65 0.79 10.76 -10.16
CA LEU A 65 0.85 11.35 -11.51
C LEU A 65 -0.31 10.88 -12.39
N LYS A 66 -0.60 9.56 -12.37
CA LYS A 66 -1.75 9.00 -13.11
C LYS A 66 -3.10 9.53 -12.61
N GLN A 67 -3.22 9.85 -11.31
CA GLN A 67 -4.46 10.44 -10.78
C GLN A 67 -4.59 11.92 -11.17
N GLU A 68 -3.49 12.65 -11.28
CA GLU A 68 -3.50 14.05 -11.73
C GLU A 68 -3.91 14.16 -13.20
N SER A 69 -3.37 13.32 -14.08
CA SER A 69 -3.77 13.30 -15.50
C SER A 69 -5.27 13.03 -15.69
N LYS A 70 -5.87 12.18 -14.84
CA LYS A 70 -7.30 11.86 -14.88
C LYS A 70 -8.22 12.96 -14.35
N LYS A 71 -7.70 13.93 -13.60
CA LYS A 71 -8.48 15.06 -13.08
C LYS A 71 -8.54 16.24 -14.07
N GLY A 72 -7.66 16.24 -15.07
CA GLY A 72 -7.61 17.26 -16.12
C GLY A 72 -8.47 16.94 -17.35
N GLU A 73 -9.05 15.74 -17.41
CA GLU A 73 -10.10 15.32 -18.36
C GLU A 73 -11.48 15.44 -17.72
#